data_AF-A0A202DUA7-F1
#
_entry.id   AF-A0A202DUA7-F1
#
_cell.length_a   1.000
_cell.length_b   1.000
_cell.length_c   1.000
_cell.angle_alpha   90.00
_cell.angle_beta   90.00
_cell.angle_gamma   90.00
#
_symmetry.space_group_name_H-M   'P 1'
#
loop_
_entity.id
_entity.type
_entity.pdbx_description
1 polymer ?
#
loop_
_entity_poly.entity_id
_entity_poly.type
_entity_poly.pdbx_seq_one_letter_code
_entity_poly.pdbx_strand_id
1 'polypeptide(L)'
;MEWDHEIDLTRRKFSSRLIVQRSLARGWRIQGFKSDPAIFLIYIPGRQHPVKIFSTSPPQMPYPAVKIAKDKYTTNQILAEKGLPIPAEILIERDELKKNPEKSLDFIKIHKKVVVKPLDSAHGHGISTGVTKLEELDKAATQAIKRTKKSQILLQQHIQ
;
A
#
# COMPACT_ATOMS: atom_id res chain seq x y z
N MET A 1 24.29 -5.64 19.23
CA MET A 1 22.86 -5.42 18.89
C MET A 1 22.22 -4.81 20.12
N GLU A 2 21.82 -3.55 20.06
CA GLU A 2 21.39 -2.80 21.24
C GLU A 2 19.88 -2.99 21.45
N TRP A 3 19.53 -3.81 22.44
CA TRP A 3 18.15 -4.11 22.78
C TRP A 3 17.51 -2.94 23.52
N ASP A 4 16.21 -2.76 23.29
CA ASP A 4 15.37 -1.84 24.04
C ASP A 4 14.47 -2.65 24.98
N HIS A 5 14.86 -2.71 26.26
CA HIS A 5 14.12 -3.41 27.31
C HIS A 5 13.05 -2.50 27.94
N GLU A 6 13.21 -1.19 27.86
CA GLU A 6 12.23 -0.18 28.30
C GLU A 6 11.61 0.47 27.07
N ILE A 7 10.61 -0.22 26.49
CA ILE A 7 10.02 0.16 25.20
C ILE A 7 9.57 1.63 25.21
N ASP A 8 10.29 2.48 24.47
CA ASP A 8 9.89 3.88 24.28
C ASP A 8 8.69 3.94 23.31
N LEU A 9 7.53 4.28 23.87
CA LEU A 9 6.28 4.40 23.11
C LEU A 9 6.21 5.69 22.28
N THR A 10 6.98 6.73 22.62
CA THR A 10 6.94 8.03 21.95
C THR A 10 7.59 7.97 20.57
N ARG A 11 8.58 7.09 20.39
CA ARG A 11 9.29 6.87 19.12
C ARG A 11 8.56 5.96 18.14
N ARG A 12 7.35 5.48 18.48
CA ARG A 12 6.57 4.52 17.68
C ARG A 12 5.41 5.20 16.97
N LYS A 13 5.12 4.73 15.75
CA LYS A 13 3.87 5.08 15.06
C LYS A 13 2.67 4.66 15.90
N PHE A 14 1.58 5.42 15.78
CA PHE A 14 0.34 5.21 16.54
C PHE A 14 -0.12 3.74 16.55
N SER A 15 -0.17 3.09 15.39
CA SER A 15 -0.62 1.71 15.27
C SER A 15 0.26 0.69 16.01
N SER A 16 1.59 0.78 15.84
CA SER A 16 2.54 -0.08 16.56
C SER A 16 2.52 0.18 18.06
N ARG A 17 2.32 1.43 18.48
CA ARG A 17 2.16 1.81 19.89
C ARG A 17 0.97 1.10 20.53
N LEU A 18 -0.18 1.05 19.85
CA LEU A 18 -1.37 0.34 20.36
C LEU A 18 -1.14 -1.17 20.51
N ILE A 19 -0.41 -1.80 19.58
CA ILE A 19 -0.06 -3.23 19.67
C ILE A 19 0.80 -3.48 20.91
N VAL A 20 1.83 -2.65 21.13
CA VAL A 20 2.70 -2.75 22.31
C VAL A 20 1.90 -2.52 23.59
N GLN A 21 1.13 -1.43 23.68
CA GLN A 21 0.32 -1.10 24.86
C GLN A 21 -0.64 -2.23 25.22
N ARG A 22 -1.36 -2.79 24.23
CA ARG A 22 -2.29 -3.89 24.47
C ARG A 22 -1.58 -5.18 24.87
N SER A 23 -0.35 -5.40 24.41
CA SER A 23 0.44 -6.57 24.81
C SER A 23 0.94 -6.44 26.25
N LEU A 24 1.46 -5.27 26.63
CA LEU A 24 1.86 -4.97 28.01
C LEU A 24 0.67 -5.07 28.97
N ALA A 25 -0.50 -4.56 28.59
CA ALA A 25 -1.74 -4.66 29.38
C ALA A 25 -2.22 -6.11 29.59
N ARG A 26 -1.73 -7.08 28.80
CA ARG A 26 -1.97 -8.52 29.00
C ARG A 26 -0.91 -9.20 29.86
N GLY A 27 0.04 -8.44 30.41
CA GLY A 27 1.19 -8.96 31.14
C GLY A 27 2.23 -9.64 30.23
N TRP A 28 2.20 -9.40 28.92
CA TRP A 28 3.19 -9.97 28.00
C TRP A 28 4.45 -9.12 27.99
N ARG A 29 5.60 -9.78 27.89
CA ARG A 29 6.89 -9.10 27.79
C ARG A 29 7.14 -8.67 26.35
N ILE A 30 7.64 -7.46 26.16
CA ILE A 30 8.00 -6.91 24.84
C ILE A 30 9.49 -6.59 24.84
N GLN A 31 10.13 -6.73 23.68
CA GLN A 31 11.51 -6.33 23.48
C GLN A 31 11.64 -5.65 22.11
N GLY A 32 12.22 -4.45 22.09
CA GLY A 32 12.37 -3.63 20.89
C GLY A 32 13.81 -3.54 20.42
N PHE A 33 14.01 -2.81 19.34
CA PHE A 33 15.33 -2.44 18.82
C PHE A 33 15.45 -0.92 18.81
N LYS A 34 16.54 -0.38 19.34
CA LYS A 34 16.75 1.09 19.40
C LYS A 34 16.90 1.72 18.01
N SER A 35 17.48 0.97 17.07
CA SER A 35 17.73 1.40 15.69
C SER A 35 16.46 1.48 14.83
N ASP A 36 15.50 0.59 15.07
CA ASP A 36 14.22 0.58 14.37
C ASP A 36 13.07 0.20 15.32
N PRO A 37 12.37 1.21 15.88
CA PRO A 37 11.21 1.00 16.74
C PRO A 37 10.06 0.26 16.04
N ALA A 38 10.02 0.14 14.72
CA ALA A 38 9.00 -0.63 14.03
C ALA A 38 9.17 -2.15 14.25
N ILE A 39 10.38 -2.61 14.55
CA ILE A 39 10.65 -4.03 14.83
C ILE A 39 10.54 -4.26 16.33
N PHE A 40 9.75 -5.26 16.73
CA PHE A 40 9.67 -5.67 18.14
C PHE A 40 9.23 -7.13 18.29
N LEU A 41 9.59 -7.71 19.42
CA LEU A 41 9.33 -9.08 19.82
C LEU A 41 8.29 -9.10 20.93
N ILE A 42 7.28 -9.95 20.78
CA ILE A 42 6.27 -10.20 21.81
C ILE A 42 6.48 -11.59 22.41
N TYR A 43 6.77 -11.65 23.70
CA TYR A 43 6.90 -12.88 24.47
C TYR A 43 5.57 -13.20 25.14
N ILE A 44 4.88 -14.20 24.61
CA ILE A 44 3.56 -14.64 25.08
C ILE A 44 3.78 -15.84 26.01
N PRO A 45 3.22 -15.86 27.24
CA PRO A 45 3.28 -17.02 28.12
C PRO A 45 2.81 -18.29 27.43
N GLY A 46 3.53 -19.39 27.62
CA GLY A 46 3.22 -20.69 26.99
C GLY A 46 3.72 -20.86 25.55
N ARG A 47 4.31 -19.83 24.92
CA ARG A 47 5.00 -19.97 23.63
C ARG A 47 6.51 -20.11 23.80
N GLN A 48 7.10 -21.07 23.10
CA GLN A 48 8.55 -21.30 23.11
C GLN A 48 9.35 -20.15 22.47
N HIS A 49 8.79 -19.50 21.46
CA HIS A 49 9.46 -18.44 20.71
C HIS A 49 8.64 -17.14 20.70
N PRO A 50 9.31 -15.96 20.75
CA PRO A 50 8.62 -14.69 20.64
C PRO A 50 8.03 -14.49 19.24
N VAL A 51 6.91 -13.78 19.19
CA VAL A 51 6.31 -13.35 17.93
C VAL A 51 7.07 -12.11 17.43
N LYS A 52 7.59 -12.20 16.21
CA LYS A 52 8.34 -11.11 15.55
C LYS A 52 7.37 -10.21 14.79
N ILE A 53 7.25 -8.95 15.18
CA ILE A 53 6.36 -7.98 14.53
C ILE A 53 7.20 -6.91 13.83
N PHE A 54 6.78 -6.53 12.62
CA PHE A 54 7.26 -5.34 11.93
C PHE A 54 6.11 -4.37 11.70
N SER A 55 6.14 -3.22 12.36
CA SER A 55 5.07 -2.22 12.38
C SER A 55 3.73 -2.80 12.87
N THR A 56 2.93 -3.32 11.94
CA THR A 56 1.63 -3.98 12.19
C THR A 56 1.55 -5.35 11.52
N SER A 57 2.62 -5.80 10.87
CA SER A 57 2.70 -7.05 10.13
C SER A 57 3.20 -8.17 11.06
N PRO A 58 2.39 -9.22 11.26
CA PRO A 58 2.79 -10.37 12.05
C PRO A 58 3.50 -11.41 11.16
N PRO A 59 4.17 -12.42 11.73
CA PRO A 59 4.96 -13.38 10.95
C PRO A 59 4.11 -14.31 10.08
N GLN A 60 2.81 -14.42 10.34
CA GLN A 60 1.86 -15.19 9.53
C GLN A 60 1.60 -14.53 8.16
N MET A 61 2.00 -13.27 7.96
CA MET A 61 1.86 -12.58 6.69
C MET A 61 3.08 -12.87 5.80
N PRO A 62 2.95 -13.72 4.77
CA PRO A 62 4.10 -14.09 3.96
C PRO A 62 4.57 -12.91 3.10
N TYR A 63 5.88 -12.83 2.84
CA TYR A 63 6.47 -11.74 2.07
C TYR A 63 5.83 -11.53 0.68
N PRO A 64 5.50 -12.59 -0.10
CA PRO A 64 4.76 -12.42 -1.35
C PRO A 64 3.40 -11.73 -1.19
N ALA A 65 2.64 -12.03 -0.12
CA ALA A 65 1.35 -11.37 0.12
C ALA A 65 1.51 -9.86 0.33
N VAL A 66 2.58 -9.43 1.01
CA VAL A 66 2.90 -8.00 1.18
C VAL A 66 3.23 -7.35 -0.17
N LYS A 67 3.91 -8.06 -1.07
CA LYS A 67 4.22 -7.55 -2.41
C LYS A 67 2.99 -7.43 -3.29
N ILE A 68 2.14 -8.45 -3.27
CA ILE A 68 0.86 -8.46 -3.97
C ILE A 68 0.00 -7.31 -3.48
N ALA A 69 -0.22 -7.19 -2.16
CA ALA A 69 -1.07 -6.14 -1.58
C ALA A 69 -0.56 -4.72 -1.85
N LYS A 70 0.75 -4.53 -2.09
CA LYS A 70 1.29 -3.24 -2.51
C LYS A 70 0.99 -2.92 -3.97
N ASP A 71 0.89 -3.92 -4.83
CA ASP A 71 0.56 -3.73 -6.24
C ASP A 71 -0.97 -3.74 -6.45
N LYS A 72 -1.53 -2.57 -6.72
CA LYS A 72 -2.98 -2.41 -6.93
C LYS A 72 -3.49 -3.21 -8.11
N TYR A 73 -2.73 -3.28 -9.21
CA TYR A 73 -3.15 -4.00 -10.40
C TYR A 73 -3.11 -5.51 -10.17
N THR A 74 -2.01 -6.03 -9.64
CA THR A 74 -1.92 -7.47 -9.30
C THR A 74 -2.99 -7.88 -8.28
N THR A 75 -3.23 -7.04 -7.27
CA THR A 75 -4.32 -7.28 -6.30
C THR A 75 -5.66 -7.39 -7.02
N ASN A 76 -6.01 -6.41 -7.87
CA ASN A 76 -7.29 -6.40 -8.57
C ASN A 76 -7.44 -7.56 -9.56
N GLN A 77 -6.36 -7.98 -10.24
CA GLN A 77 -6.38 -9.18 -11.09
C GLN A 77 -6.73 -10.44 -10.29
N ILE A 78 -6.12 -10.63 -9.10
CA ILE A 78 -6.44 -11.76 -8.23
C ILE A 78 -7.89 -11.69 -7.74
N LEU A 79 -8.38 -10.50 -7.38
CA LEU A 79 -9.78 -10.32 -6.96
C LEU A 79 -10.75 -10.66 -8.11
N ALA A 80 -10.47 -10.19 -9.32
CA ALA A 80 -11.27 -10.47 -10.51
C ALA A 80 -11.30 -11.96 -10.86
N GLU A 81 -10.17 -12.65 -10.78
CA GLU A 81 -10.08 -14.11 -10.97
C GLU A 81 -10.97 -14.88 -9.98
N LYS A 82 -11.13 -14.34 -8.76
CA LYS A 82 -12.04 -14.91 -7.74
C LYS A 82 -13.50 -14.45 -7.88
N GLY A 83 -13.85 -13.76 -8.97
CA GLY A 83 -15.20 -13.28 -9.22
C GLY A 83 -15.63 -12.13 -8.31
N LEU A 84 -14.69 -11.49 -7.61
CA LEU A 84 -15.01 -10.32 -6.79
C LEU A 84 -15.16 -9.09 -7.69
N PRO A 85 -16.16 -8.23 -7.42
CA PRO A 85 -16.37 -7.02 -8.21
C PRO A 85 -15.18 -6.08 -8.04
N ILE A 86 -14.60 -5.68 -9.18
CA ILE A 86 -13.56 -4.66 -9.23
C ILE A 86 -13.99 -3.52 -10.17
N PRO A 87 -13.59 -2.26 -9.91
CA PRO A 87 -13.76 -1.20 -10.90
C PRO A 87 -12.97 -1.53 -12.17
N ALA A 88 -13.51 -1.17 -13.34
CA ALA A 88 -12.78 -1.29 -14.59
C ALA A 88 -11.45 -0.53 -14.50
N GLU A 89 -10.38 -1.10 -15.07
CA GLU A 89 -9.05 -0.49 -15.00
C GLU A 89 -8.14 -0.91 -16.15
N ILE A 90 -7.18 -0.04 -16.48
CA ILE A 90 -6.14 -0.31 -17.47
C ILE A 90 -4.77 0.17 -16.96
N LEU A 91 -3.72 -0.54 -17.37
CA LEU A 91 -2.35 -0.07 -17.25
C LEU A 91 -2.01 0.87 -18.41
N ILE A 92 -1.26 1.92 -18.08
CA ILE A 92 -0.73 2.91 -19.01
C ILE A 92 0.77 3.05 -18.74
N GLU A 93 1.58 2.89 -19.79
CA GLU A 93 2.98 3.30 -19.76
C GLU A 93 3.09 4.82 -19.93
N ARG A 94 4.03 5.44 -19.21
CA ARG A 94 4.29 6.88 -19.32
C ARG A 94 4.45 7.34 -20.77
N ASP A 95 5.24 6.60 -21.54
CA ASP A 95 5.59 7.00 -22.91
C ASP A 95 4.44 6.75 -23.88
N GLU A 96 3.59 5.77 -23.60
CA GLU A 96 2.38 5.50 -24.39
C GLU A 96 1.37 6.63 -24.28
N LEU A 97 1.24 7.27 -23.12
CA LEU A 97 0.29 8.37 -22.96
C LEU A 97 0.52 9.52 -23.97
N LYS A 98 1.79 9.76 -24.34
CA LYS A 98 2.15 10.79 -25.32
C LYS A 98 2.13 10.27 -26.76
N LYS A 99 2.52 9.01 -26.98
CA LYS A 99 2.67 8.42 -28.32
C LYS A 99 1.34 7.89 -28.87
N ASN A 100 0.50 7.34 -28.00
CA ASN A 100 -0.77 6.71 -28.37
C ASN A 100 -1.81 6.87 -27.23
N PRO A 101 -2.45 8.05 -27.10
CA PRO A 101 -3.42 8.30 -26.04
C PRO A 101 -4.78 7.63 -26.25
N GLU A 102 -5.04 7.00 -27.40
CA GLU A 102 -6.38 6.52 -27.81
C GLU A 102 -7.01 5.60 -26.77
N LYS A 103 -6.25 4.59 -26.30
CA LYS A 103 -6.71 3.66 -25.26
C LYS A 103 -7.17 4.39 -23.98
N SER A 104 -6.43 5.43 -23.59
CA SER A 104 -6.73 6.20 -22.37
C SER A 104 -7.93 7.13 -22.58
N LEU A 105 -8.03 7.74 -23.77
CA LEU A 105 -9.15 8.57 -24.17
C LEU A 105 -10.45 7.77 -24.22
N ASP A 106 -10.43 6.59 -24.82
CA ASP A 106 -11.61 5.74 -24.92
C ASP A 106 -12.05 5.24 -23.54
N PHE A 107 -11.09 4.88 -22.68
CA PHE A 107 -11.39 4.56 -21.29
C PHE A 107 -12.06 5.73 -20.55
N ILE A 108 -11.58 6.97 -20.74
CA ILE A 108 -12.21 8.17 -20.19
C ILE A 108 -13.62 8.38 -20.76
N LYS A 109 -13.81 8.22 -22.08
CA LYS A 109 -15.14 8.39 -22.71
C LYS A 109 -16.16 7.39 -22.16
N ILE A 110 -15.77 6.13 -22.02
CA ILE A 110 -16.64 5.05 -21.51
C ILE A 110 -17.03 5.32 -20.06
N HIS A 111 -16.06 5.67 -19.21
CA HIS A 111 -16.28 5.79 -17.77
C HIS A 111 -16.64 7.20 -17.30
N LYS A 112 -16.55 8.21 -18.18
CA LYS A 112 -16.80 9.66 -17.96
C LYS A 112 -15.88 10.34 -16.95
N LYS A 113 -15.50 9.63 -15.89
CA LYS A 113 -14.68 10.10 -14.78
C LYS A 113 -13.77 8.97 -14.34
N VAL A 114 -12.48 9.24 -14.24
CA VAL A 114 -11.47 8.23 -13.89
C VAL A 114 -10.54 8.70 -12.77
N VAL A 115 -9.83 7.74 -12.20
CA VAL A 115 -8.82 7.90 -11.16
C VAL A 115 -7.48 7.44 -11.71
N VAL A 116 -6.46 8.27 -11.54
CA VAL A 116 -5.07 7.95 -11.87
C VAL A 116 -4.33 7.66 -10.57
N LYS A 117 -3.64 6.52 -10.49
CA LYS A 117 -2.91 6.13 -9.29
C LYS A 117 -1.59 5.42 -9.62
N PRO A 118 -0.54 5.60 -8.81
CA PRO A 118 0.66 4.78 -8.90
C PRO A 118 0.35 3.37 -8.38
N LEU A 119 0.97 2.36 -8.99
CA LEU A 119 0.70 0.96 -8.67
C LEU A 119 1.04 0.62 -7.21
N ASP A 120 2.19 1.09 -6.71
CA ASP A 120 2.82 0.68 -5.45
C ASP A 120 2.86 1.76 -4.35
N SER A 121 2.27 2.93 -4.61
CA SER A 121 2.18 4.02 -3.64
C SER A 121 1.12 3.77 -2.57
N ALA A 122 1.39 4.23 -1.34
CA ALA A 122 0.48 4.13 -0.19
C ALA A 122 -0.02 5.51 0.25
N HIS A 123 -1.01 5.53 1.17
CA HIS A 123 -1.51 6.75 1.83
C HIS A 123 -2.04 7.83 0.88
N GLY A 124 -2.51 7.46 -0.31
CA GLY A 124 -3.05 8.41 -1.29
C GLY A 124 -2.00 9.22 -2.05
N HIS A 125 -0.71 8.97 -1.86
CA HIS A 125 0.32 9.76 -2.52
C HIS A 125 0.33 9.54 -4.04
N GLY A 126 0.24 10.63 -4.79
CA GLY A 126 0.26 10.62 -6.26
C GLY A 126 -1.04 10.16 -6.89
N ILE A 127 -2.13 10.11 -6.13
CA ILE A 127 -3.47 9.81 -6.66
C ILE A 127 -4.10 11.11 -7.16
N SER A 128 -4.69 11.06 -8.35
CA SER A 128 -5.56 12.11 -8.88
C SER A 128 -6.92 11.52 -9.19
N THR A 129 -7.98 12.14 -8.69
CA THR A 129 -9.36 11.69 -8.87
C THR A 129 -10.11 12.67 -9.76
N GLY A 130 -11.14 12.18 -10.45
CA GLY A 130 -12.01 13.05 -11.24
C GLY A 130 -11.40 13.56 -12.52
N VAL A 131 -10.48 12.80 -13.10
CA VAL A 131 -9.91 13.10 -14.41
C VAL A 131 -10.97 12.82 -15.48
N THR A 132 -11.20 13.79 -16.35
CA THR A 132 -12.23 13.74 -17.41
C THR A 132 -11.69 14.11 -18.79
N LYS A 133 -10.48 14.71 -18.86
CA LYS A 133 -9.85 15.17 -20.10
C LYS A 133 -8.39 14.74 -20.19
N LEU A 134 -7.86 14.73 -21.42
CA LEU A 134 -6.48 14.31 -21.68
C LEU A 134 -5.43 15.19 -21.00
N GLU A 135 -5.64 16.51 -20.99
CA GLU A 135 -4.72 17.45 -20.33
C GLU A 135 -4.64 17.22 -18.81
N GLU A 136 -5.76 16.87 -18.19
CA GLU A 136 -5.82 16.49 -16.78
C GLU A 136 -5.12 15.15 -16.55
N LEU A 137 -5.28 14.21 -17.49
CA LEU A 137 -4.64 12.91 -17.45
C LEU A 137 -3.11 13.02 -17.50
N ASP A 138 -2.54 13.85 -18.38
CA ASP A 138 -1.08 14.05 -18.46
C ASP A 138 -0.49 14.64 -17.16
N LYS A 139 -1.19 15.63 -16.58
CA LYS A 139 -0.83 16.21 -15.28
C LYS A 139 -0.90 15.18 -14.16
N ALA A 140 -1.99 14.41 -14.11
CA ALA A 140 -2.21 13.35 -13.13
C ALA A 140 -1.17 12.22 -13.25
N ALA A 141 -0.89 11.78 -14.48
CA ALA A 141 0.13 10.79 -14.78
C ALA A 141 1.51 11.27 -14.29
N THR A 142 1.87 12.52 -14.58
CA THR A 142 3.12 13.12 -14.12
C THR A 142 3.23 13.14 -12.59
N GLN A 143 2.14 13.41 -11.86
CA GLN A 143 2.13 13.33 -10.40
C GLN A 143 2.25 11.90 -9.88
N ALA A 144 1.57 10.95 -10.51
CA ALA A 144 1.58 9.54 -10.12
C ALA A 144 2.98 8.92 -10.30
N ILE A 145 3.63 9.19 -11.43
CA ILE A 145 4.96 8.66 -11.76
C ILE A 145 6.02 9.10 -10.73
N LYS A 146 5.94 10.33 -10.23
CA LYS A 146 6.85 10.82 -9.17
C LYS A 146 6.76 10.00 -7.87
N ARG A 147 5.73 9.18 -7.70
CA ARG A 147 5.45 8.40 -6.49
C ARG A 147 5.59 6.89 -6.68
N THR A 148 6.04 6.43 -7.85
CA THR A 148 6.32 5.02 -8.12
C THR A 148 7.71 4.87 -8.74
N LYS A 149 8.31 3.69 -8.57
CA LYS A 149 9.53 3.29 -9.30
C LYS A 149 9.20 2.55 -10.60
N LYS A 150 7.93 2.26 -10.84
CA LYS A 150 7.46 1.56 -12.04
C LYS A 150 7.26 2.55 -13.19
N SER A 151 7.43 2.08 -14.42
CA SER A 151 7.13 2.85 -15.63
C SER A 151 5.62 3.02 -15.88
N GLN A 152 4.83 2.15 -15.24
CA GLN A 152 3.39 2.05 -15.39
C GLN A 152 2.62 2.76 -14.28
N ILE A 153 1.49 3.33 -14.68
CA ILE A 153 0.45 3.85 -13.79
C ILE A 153 -0.88 3.18 -14.10
N LEU A 154 -1.80 3.27 -13.14
CA LEU A 154 -3.12 2.64 -13.23
C LEU A 154 -4.19 3.71 -13.44
N LEU A 155 -4.96 3.55 -14.52
CA LEU A 155 -6.19 4.29 -14.76
C LEU A 155 -7.35 3.41 -14.36
N GLN A 156 -8.24 3.91 -13.51
CA GLN A 156 -9.35 3.15 -12.98
C GLN A 156 -10.65 3.97 -13.04
N GLN A 157 -11.77 3.30 -13.26
CA GLN A 157 -13.10 3.91 -13.17
C GLN A 157 -13.31 4.57 -11.80
N HIS A 158 -13.86 5.78 -11.80
CA HIS A 158 -14.30 6.44 -10.57
C HIS A 158 -15.65 5.88 -10.13
N ILE A 159 -15.71 5.31 -8.93
CA ILE A 159 -16.96 4.87 -8.29
C ILE A 159 -17.53 6.03 -7.46
N GLN A 160 -18.83 6.28 -7.56
CA GLN A 160 -19.55 7.32 -6.80
C GLN A 160 -20.33 6.69 -5.64
#